data_AF-A0A316GMZ8-F1
#
_entry.id   AF-A0A316GMZ8-F1
#
_cell.length_a   1.000
_cell.length_b   1.000
_cell.length_c   1.000
_cell.angle_alpha   90.00
_cell.angle_beta   90.00
_cell.angle_gamma   90.00
#
_symmetry.space_group_name_H-M   'P 1'
#
loop_
_entity.id
_entity.type
_entity.pdbx_description
1 polymer ?
#
loop_
_entity_poly.entity_id
_entity_poly.type
_entity_poly.pdbx_seq_one_letter_code
_entity_poly.pdbx_strand_id
1 'polypeptide(L)'
;MRRIAGGIGPALPAHQSGAPVSSPTFDCTACGACCLGGSDRYVALLPEDRDRAIPEAATAQIDGRRYMRMACGHCAQLTMTGQGQTLCAIYDARPEACRAFRAGSFECLKARQHRGPQAEALRALALTLPDVPVAPPVMVPVAALVAPPPDEAVSPSP
;
A
#
# COMPACT_ATOMS: atom_id res chain seq x y z
N MET A 1 73.07 22.16 -16.33
CA MET A 1 72.67 20.95 -17.07
C MET A 1 72.90 19.72 -16.19
N ARG A 2 71.83 19.17 -15.59
CA ARG A 2 71.81 17.83 -14.96
C ARG A 2 70.34 17.38 -14.87
N ARG A 3 69.99 16.34 -15.62
CA ARG A 3 68.68 15.67 -15.64
C ARG A 3 68.62 14.64 -14.50
N ILE A 4 67.50 14.56 -13.78
CA ILE A 4 67.05 13.40 -12.98
C ILE A 4 65.52 13.54 -12.81
N ALA A 5 64.73 12.86 -13.63
CA ALA A 5 64.24 11.48 -13.49
C ALA A 5 62.92 11.45 -12.70
N GLY A 6 61.81 11.37 -13.44
CA GLY A 6 60.46 11.20 -12.91
C GLY A 6 60.27 9.80 -12.34
N GLY A 7 59.77 9.74 -11.11
CA GLY A 7 59.34 8.49 -10.47
C GLY A 7 57.90 8.16 -10.85
N ILE A 8 57.72 7.05 -11.57
CA ILE A 8 56.44 6.45 -11.89
C ILE A 8 56.09 5.53 -10.71
N GLY A 9 55.06 5.89 -9.93
CA GLY A 9 54.56 5.04 -8.84
C GLY A 9 53.94 3.74 -9.37
N PRO A 10 53.84 2.68 -8.55
CA PRO A 10 53.29 1.41 -8.99
C PRO A 10 51.81 1.58 -9.34
N ALA A 11 51.45 1.13 -10.55
CA ALA A 11 50.07 1.07 -10.99
C ALA A 11 49.28 0.11 -10.08
N LEU A 12 48.30 0.66 -9.37
CA LEU A 12 47.27 -0.12 -8.68
C LEU A 12 46.54 -1.02 -9.70
N PRO A 13 46.13 -2.24 -9.32
CA PRO A 13 45.50 -3.16 -10.25
C PRO A 13 44.18 -2.59 -10.77
N ALA A 14 43.98 -2.76 -12.07
CA ALA A 14 42.76 -2.39 -12.77
C ALA A 14 41.54 -2.99 -12.06
N HIS A 15 40.53 -2.15 -11.87
CA HIS A 15 39.18 -2.51 -11.47
C HIS A 15 38.70 -3.66 -12.36
N GLN A 16 38.62 -4.86 -11.80
CA GLN A 16 38.10 -6.03 -12.50
C GLN A 16 36.65 -5.76 -12.92
N SER A 17 36.45 -5.85 -14.23
CA SER A 17 35.21 -5.65 -14.97
C SER A 17 34.00 -6.28 -14.27
N GLY A 18 33.00 -5.44 -14.01
CA GLY A 18 31.73 -5.85 -13.42
C GLY A 18 31.02 -6.88 -14.30
N ALA A 19 30.69 -8.02 -13.69
CA ALA A 19 29.57 -8.82 -14.16
C ALA A 19 28.31 -7.92 -14.17
N PRO A 20 27.39 -8.08 -15.13
CA PRO A 20 26.12 -7.38 -15.06
C PRO A 20 25.40 -7.87 -13.80
N VAL A 21 25.40 -7.04 -12.76
CA VAL A 21 24.49 -7.21 -11.63
C VAL A 21 23.10 -6.99 -12.20
N SER A 22 22.42 -8.10 -12.52
CA SER A 22 20.98 -8.09 -12.80
C SER A 22 20.32 -7.33 -11.67
N SER A 23 19.83 -6.14 -11.97
CA SER A 23 19.18 -5.31 -10.96
C SER A 23 18.01 -6.10 -10.39
N PRO A 24 17.86 -6.20 -9.05
CA PRO A 24 16.79 -6.99 -8.46
C PRO A 24 15.45 -6.45 -8.98
N THR A 25 14.62 -7.35 -9.52
CA THR A 25 13.26 -7.01 -9.90
C THR A 25 12.47 -6.67 -8.64
N PHE A 26 12.11 -5.40 -8.48
CA PHE A 26 11.32 -4.94 -7.34
C PHE A 26 9.84 -5.23 -7.59
N ASP A 27 9.41 -6.46 -7.29
CA ASP A 27 8.00 -6.79 -7.29
C ASP A 27 7.31 -6.14 -6.09
N CYS A 28 6.50 -5.11 -6.37
CA CYS A 28 5.73 -4.41 -5.35
C CYS A 28 4.48 -5.19 -4.96
N THR A 29 3.90 -5.97 -5.88
CA THR A 29 2.71 -6.79 -5.60
C THR A 29 3.05 -7.94 -4.67
N ALA A 30 4.27 -8.46 -4.74
CA ALA A 30 4.78 -9.44 -3.78
C ALA A 30 5.34 -8.83 -2.47
N CYS A 31 5.46 -7.49 -2.36
CA CYS A 31 6.13 -6.85 -1.23
C CYS A 31 5.20 -6.02 -0.35
N GLY A 32 4.48 -5.05 -0.91
CA GLY A 32 3.56 -4.18 -0.16
C GLY A 32 4.16 -3.27 0.94
N ALA A 33 5.46 -3.30 1.21
CA ALA A 33 6.07 -2.62 2.37
C ALA A 33 5.86 -1.09 2.44
N CYS A 34 5.65 -0.43 1.29
CA CYS A 34 5.35 1.00 1.24
C CYS A 34 3.93 1.35 1.71
N CYS A 35 3.04 0.37 1.79
CA CYS A 35 1.66 0.55 2.26
C CYS A 35 1.54 0.38 3.78
N LEU A 36 2.62 0.03 4.47
CA LEU A 36 2.63 -0.14 5.92
C LEU A 36 3.14 1.11 6.63
N GLY A 37 2.55 1.43 7.78
CA GLY A 37 2.90 2.60 8.57
C GLY A 37 1.98 2.73 9.77
N GLY A 38 2.55 2.95 10.95
CA GLY A 38 1.79 3.06 12.21
C GLY A 38 1.29 4.48 12.54
N SER A 39 1.48 5.45 11.65
CA SER A 39 1.10 6.85 11.88
C SER A 39 -0.13 7.20 11.06
N ASP A 40 -1.15 7.81 11.68
CA ASP A 40 -2.30 8.34 10.94
C ASP A 40 -1.95 9.51 10.01
N ARG A 41 -0.71 10.03 10.12
CA ARG A 41 -0.15 11.06 9.23
C ARG A 41 0.81 10.48 8.18
N TYR A 42 0.75 9.17 7.91
CA TYR A 42 1.74 8.46 7.08
C TYR A 42 1.76 8.91 5.60
N VAL A 43 0.59 9.05 4.96
CA VAL A 43 0.48 9.53 3.57
C VAL A 43 -0.38 10.78 3.55
N ALA A 44 0.24 11.94 3.42
CA ALA A 44 -0.46 13.20 3.24
C ALA A 44 -1.04 13.29 1.82
N LEU A 45 -2.26 13.82 1.70
CA LEU A 45 -2.79 14.28 0.42
C LEU A 45 -2.18 15.66 0.14
N LEU A 46 -1.70 15.83 -1.09
CA LEU A 46 -1.12 17.08 -1.57
C LEU A 46 -2.20 17.93 -2.28
N PRO A 47 -1.96 19.23 -2.53
CA PRO A 47 -2.90 20.06 -3.28
C PRO A 47 -3.28 19.48 -4.65
N GLU A 48 -2.36 18.78 -5.31
CA GLU A 48 -2.56 18.11 -6.60
C GLU A 48 -3.58 16.96 -6.52
N ASP A 49 -3.86 16.46 -5.32
CA ASP A 49 -4.85 15.39 -5.10
C ASP A 49 -6.29 15.91 -5.02
N ARG A 50 -6.51 17.23 -5.03
CA ARG A 50 -7.84 17.84 -4.86
C ARG A 50 -8.83 17.37 -5.93
N ASP A 51 -8.38 17.25 -7.17
CA ASP A 51 -9.24 16.90 -8.31
C ASP A 51 -9.26 15.38 -8.57
N ARG A 52 -8.61 14.59 -7.70
CA ARG A 52 -8.63 13.12 -7.78
C ARG A 52 -9.90 12.57 -7.12
N ALA A 53 -10.45 11.51 -7.71
CA ALA A 53 -11.60 10.79 -7.18
C ALA A 53 -11.23 9.88 -5.98
N ILE A 54 -10.48 10.39 -5.00
CA ILE A 54 -10.16 9.65 -3.77
C ILE A 54 -11.43 9.60 -2.90
N PRO A 55 -11.96 8.42 -2.55
CA PRO A 55 -13.15 8.32 -1.71
C PRO A 55 -12.93 8.99 -0.35
N GLU A 56 -13.91 9.74 0.14
CA GLU A 56 -13.78 10.43 1.44
C GLU A 56 -13.50 9.45 2.58
N ALA A 57 -14.16 8.28 2.54
CA ALA A 57 -13.95 7.19 3.50
C ALA A 57 -12.51 6.66 3.51
N ALA A 58 -11.77 6.78 2.40
CA ALA A 58 -10.35 6.40 2.31
C ALA A 58 -9.41 7.42 2.96
N THR A 59 -9.94 8.57 3.42
CA THR A 59 -9.14 9.67 3.98
C THR A 59 -9.52 9.98 5.43
N ALA A 60 -8.64 10.71 6.10
CA ALA A 60 -8.86 11.29 7.42
C ALA A 60 -8.40 12.76 7.43
N GLN A 61 -9.11 13.62 8.16
CA GLN A 61 -8.73 15.00 8.44
C GLN A 61 -8.04 15.06 9.80
N ILE A 62 -6.83 15.61 9.85
CA ILE A 62 -6.04 15.76 11.07
C ILE A 62 -5.37 17.14 11.04
N ASP A 63 -5.70 17.98 12.01
CA ASP A 63 -5.19 19.36 12.13
C ASP A 63 -5.34 20.19 10.83
N GLY A 64 -6.50 20.09 10.19
CA GLY A 64 -6.80 20.80 8.94
C GLY A 64 -6.09 20.28 7.69
N ARG A 65 -5.42 19.12 7.78
CA ARG A 65 -4.76 18.45 6.65
C ARG A 65 -5.40 17.09 6.39
N ARG A 66 -5.47 16.69 5.12
CA ARG A 66 -5.98 15.37 4.72
C ARG A 66 -4.85 14.36 4.58
N TYR A 67 -5.10 13.14 5.04
CA TYR A 67 -4.20 12.00 4.94
C TYR A 67 -4.98 10.77 4.47
N MET A 68 -4.28 9.79 3.89
CA MET A 68 -4.86 8.45 3.71
C MET A 68 -5.16 7.86 5.07
N ARG A 69 -6.32 7.21 5.19
CA ARG A 69 -6.68 6.49 6.41
C ARG A 69 -5.73 5.31 6.61
N MET A 70 -5.18 5.20 7.80
CA MET A 70 -4.37 4.06 8.26
C MET A 70 -5.19 3.26 9.26
N ALA A 71 -5.05 1.94 9.23
CA ALA A 71 -5.72 1.02 10.14
C ALA A 71 -4.81 -0.18 10.37
N CYS A 72 -4.72 -0.67 11.62
CA CYS A 72 -3.95 -1.87 11.97
C CYS A 72 -2.49 -1.84 11.46
N GLY A 73 -1.86 -0.66 11.41
CA GLY A 73 -0.47 -0.49 10.97
C GLY A 73 -0.26 -0.48 9.45
N HIS A 74 -1.31 -0.41 8.64
CA HIS A 74 -1.22 -0.29 7.18
C HIS A 74 -2.28 0.65 6.61
N CYS A 75 -2.12 1.03 5.33
CA CYS A 75 -3.11 1.83 4.63
C CYS A 75 -4.44 1.07 4.58
N ALA A 76 -5.56 1.73 4.88
CA ALA A 76 -6.88 1.12 4.88
C ALA A 76 -7.34 0.68 3.48
N GLN A 77 -6.67 1.15 2.43
CA GLN A 77 -6.94 0.77 1.03
C GLN A 77 -6.02 -0.35 0.53
N LEU A 78 -5.19 -0.93 1.41
CA LEU A 78 -4.37 -2.09 1.10
C LEU A 78 -5.22 -3.36 1.17
N THR A 79 -5.30 -4.10 0.07
CA THR A 79 -6.02 -5.37 -0.04
C THR A 79 -5.03 -6.49 -0.37
N MET A 80 -5.22 -7.65 0.26
CA MET A 80 -4.49 -8.87 -0.09
C MET A 80 -5.43 -9.83 -0.82
N THR A 81 -4.96 -10.44 -1.91
CA THR A 81 -5.65 -11.56 -2.55
C THR A 81 -5.38 -12.86 -1.76
N GLY A 82 -6.20 -13.92 -1.91
CA GLY A 82 -5.86 -15.25 -1.39
C GLY A 82 -4.59 -15.89 -1.97
N GLN A 83 -4.01 -15.29 -3.01
CA GLN A 83 -2.68 -15.63 -3.53
C GLN A 83 -1.54 -14.82 -2.87
N GLY A 84 -1.85 -14.03 -1.85
CA GLY A 84 -0.87 -13.21 -1.11
C GLY A 84 -0.39 -11.96 -1.85
N GLN A 85 -0.98 -11.60 -2.99
CA GLN A 85 -0.64 -10.36 -3.70
C GLN A 85 -1.18 -9.14 -2.97
N THR A 86 -0.37 -8.09 -2.92
CA THR A 86 -0.68 -6.80 -2.31
C THR A 86 -1.21 -5.85 -3.40
N LEU A 87 -2.46 -5.40 -3.26
CA LEU A 87 -3.14 -4.53 -4.21
C LEU A 87 -3.73 -3.30 -3.51
N CYS A 88 -3.93 -2.22 -4.25
CA CYS A 88 -4.60 -1.03 -3.73
C CYS A 88 -6.04 -1.01 -4.25
N ALA A 89 -7.02 -0.92 -3.34
CA ALA A 89 -8.44 -0.86 -3.67
C ALA A 89 -8.82 0.40 -4.48
N ILE A 90 -8.00 1.45 -4.43
CA ILE A 90 -8.21 2.72 -5.14
C ILE A 90 -7.05 3.02 -6.10
N TYR A 91 -6.49 2.00 -6.76
CA TYR A 91 -5.25 2.12 -7.54
C TYR A 91 -5.23 3.30 -8.52
N ASP A 92 -6.35 3.55 -9.20
CA ASP A 92 -6.49 4.66 -10.17
C ASP A 92 -6.71 6.02 -9.51
N ALA A 93 -7.24 6.07 -8.29
CA ALA A 93 -7.42 7.31 -7.54
C ALA A 93 -6.22 7.63 -6.63
N ARG A 94 -5.16 6.81 -6.60
CA ARG A 94 -4.01 6.97 -5.69
C ARG A 94 -3.52 8.42 -5.60
N PRO A 95 -3.21 8.91 -4.37
CA PRO A 95 -2.66 10.25 -4.19
C PRO A 95 -1.27 10.36 -4.79
N GLU A 96 -0.83 11.59 -5.00
CA GLU A 96 0.43 11.93 -5.66
C GLU A 96 1.64 11.30 -4.95
N ALA A 97 1.65 11.33 -3.61
CA ALA A 97 2.69 10.68 -2.82
C ALA A 97 2.85 9.17 -3.13
N CYS A 98 1.73 8.47 -3.37
CA CYS A 98 1.76 7.05 -3.73
C CYS A 98 2.16 6.81 -5.20
N ARG A 99 1.87 7.77 -6.10
CA ARG A 99 2.22 7.70 -7.53
C ARG A 99 3.69 8.02 -7.77
N ALA A 100 4.21 9.01 -7.06
CA ALA A 100 5.61 9.42 -7.13
C ALA A 100 6.58 8.37 -6.56
N PHE A 101 6.07 7.43 -5.75
CA PHE A 101 6.86 6.35 -5.16
C PHE A 101 7.41 5.41 -6.24
N ARG A 102 8.73 5.26 -6.29
CA ARG A 102 9.42 4.46 -7.32
C ARG A 102 10.01 3.19 -6.74
N ALA A 103 9.74 2.07 -7.41
CA ALA A 103 10.35 0.80 -7.07
C ALA A 103 11.88 0.90 -7.19
N GLY A 104 12.62 0.48 -6.16
CA GLY A 104 14.07 0.59 -6.09
C GLY A 104 14.63 1.95 -5.68
N SER A 105 13.79 2.97 -5.42
CA SER A 105 14.25 4.24 -4.85
C SER A 105 14.80 4.07 -3.43
N PHE A 106 15.47 5.10 -2.92
CA PHE A 106 15.94 5.12 -1.52
C PHE A 106 14.79 4.85 -0.54
N GLU A 107 13.64 5.50 -0.74
CA GLU A 107 12.43 5.34 0.07
C GLU A 107 11.88 3.91 -0.04
N CYS A 108 11.95 3.29 -1.22
CA CYS A 108 11.60 1.88 -1.42
C CYS A 108 12.50 0.95 -0.59
N LEU A 109 13.81 1.15 -0.66
CA LEU A 109 14.75 0.33 0.11
C LEU A 109 14.56 0.51 1.62
N LYS A 110 14.31 1.74 2.08
CA LYS A 110 13.97 2.00 3.48
C LYS A 110 12.64 1.36 3.88
N ALA A 111 11.59 1.47 3.07
CA ALA A 111 10.32 0.83 3.37
C ALA A 111 10.49 -0.70 3.49
N ARG A 112 11.20 -1.33 2.54
CA ARG A 112 11.49 -2.77 2.58
C ARG A 112 12.29 -3.16 3.82
N GLN A 113 13.32 -2.40 4.18
CA GLN A 113 14.14 -2.67 5.36
C GLN A 113 13.33 -2.58 6.66
N HIS A 114 12.50 -1.54 6.81
CA HIS A 114 11.83 -1.23 8.08
C HIS A 114 10.46 -1.89 8.24
N ARG A 115 9.82 -2.23 7.11
CA ARG A 115 8.42 -2.69 7.08
C ARG A 115 8.20 -3.98 6.30
N GLY A 116 9.25 -4.50 5.64
CA GLY A 116 9.21 -5.79 4.95
C GLY A 116 8.70 -6.94 5.83
N PRO A 117 9.23 -7.13 7.05
CA PRO A 117 8.76 -8.21 7.93
C PRO A 117 7.27 -8.12 8.29
N GLN A 118 6.75 -6.91 8.49
CA GLN A 118 5.34 -6.69 8.79
C GLN A 118 4.47 -6.96 7.55
N ALA A 119 4.94 -6.57 6.37
CA ALA A 119 4.25 -6.81 5.12
C ALA A 119 4.19 -8.29 4.77
N GLU A 120 5.27 -9.02 5.04
CA GLU A 120 5.34 -10.47 4.90
C GLU A 120 4.40 -11.19 5.86
N ALA A 121 4.38 -10.79 7.14
CA ALA A 121 3.45 -11.35 8.12
C ALA A 121 1.98 -11.13 7.72
N LEU A 122 1.63 -9.92 7.25
CA LEU A 122 0.27 -9.60 6.80
C LEU A 122 -0.14 -10.45 5.58
N ARG A 123 0.77 -10.63 4.62
CA ARG A 123 0.55 -11.50 3.45
C ARG A 123 0.41 -12.97 3.84
N ALA A 124 1.25 -13.46 4.75
CA ALA A 124 1.18 -14.83 5.23
C ALA A 124 -0.18 -15.13 5.88
N LEU A 125 -0.71 -14.18 6.66
CA LEU A 125 -2.06 -14.31 7.21
C LEU A 125 -3.12 -14.40 6.11
N ALA A 126 -3.03 -13.55 5.08
CA ALA A 126 -3.98 -13.56 3.97
C ALA A 126 -4.02 -14.91 3.21
N LEU A 127 -2.89 -15.61 3.11
CA LEU A 127 -2.83 -16.96 2.50
C LEU A 127 -3.54 -18.04 3.33
N THR A 128 -3.73 -17.82 4.63
CA THR A 128 -4.35 -18.79 5.55
C THR A 128 -5.85 -18.57 5.73
N LEU A 129 -6.36 -17.42 5.32
CA LEU A 129 -7.79 -17.12 5.34
C LEU A 129 -8.45 -17.72 4.09
N PRO A 130 -9.63 -18.35 4.20
CA PRO A 130 -10.36 -18.76 3.01
C PRO A 130 -10.66 -17.53 2.16
N ASP A 131 -10.54 -17.65 0.83
CA ASP A 131 -11.04 -16.65 -0.12
C ASP A 131 -12.56 -16.57 0.03
N VAL A 132 -13.04 -15.83 1.02
CA VAL A 132 -14.45 -15.45 1.09
C VAL A 132 -14.60 -14.36 0.05
N PRO A 133 -15.36 -14.58 -1.03
CA PRO A 133 -15.63 -13.51 -1.97
C PRO A 133 -16.28 -12.37 -1.17
N VAL A 134 -15.62 -11.22 -1.11
CA VAL A 134 -16.22 -10.00 -0.58
C VAL A 134 -17.33 -9.67 -1.55
N ALA A 135 -18.55 -10.14 -1.26
CA ALA A 135 -19.72 -9.74 -2.00
C ALA A 135 -19.76 -8.21 -2.00
N PRO A 136 -20.06 -7.56 -3.15
CA PRO A 136 -20.28 -6.12 -3.15
C PRO A 136 -21.31 -5.81 -2.06
N PRO A 137 -21.18 -4.68 -1.32
CA PRO A 137 -22.16 -4.33 -0.31
C PRO A 137 -23.54 -4.32 -0.99
N VAL A 138 -24.37 -5.31 -0.66
CA VAL A 138 -25.74 -5.34 -1.14
C VAL A 138 -26.43 -4.20 -0.43
N MET A 139 -26.76 -3.14 -1.15
CA MET A 139 -27.54 -2.05 -0.60
C MET A 139 -28.95 -2.59 -0.34
N VAL A 140 -29.20 -3.01 0.90
CA VAL A 140 -30.53 -3.40 1.34
C VAL A 140 -31.32 -2.09 1.52
N PRO A 141 -32.45 -1.88 0.81
CA PRO A 141 -33.26 -0.70 1.01
C PRO A 141 -33.77 -0.69 2.46
N VAL A 142 -33.62 0.43 3.15
CA VAL A 142 -34.02 0.61 4.56
C VAL A 142 -35.48 0.20 4.80
N ALA A 143 -36.36 0.36 3.81
CA ALA A 143 -37.75 -0.06 3.87
C ALA A 143 -37.94 -1.57 4.13
N ALA A 144 -37.02 -2.43 3.67
CA ALA A 144 -37.09 -3.88 3.90
C ALA A 144 -36.69 -4.29 5.33
N LEU A 145 -35.99 -3.42 6.07
CA LEU A 145 -35.61 -3.65 7.46
C LEU A 145 -36.68 -3.16 8.46
N VAL A 146 -37.65 -2.35 7.97
CA VAL A 146 -38.73 -1.75 8.77
C VAL A 146 -40.10 -2.24 8.24
N ALA A 147 -40.21 -3.50 7.84
CA ALA A 147 -41.51 -4.10 7.64
C ALA A 147 -42.11 -4.42 9.03
N PRO A 148 -43.29 -3.88 9.41
CA PRO A 148 -43.96 -4.31 10.63
C PRO A 148 -44.30 -5.81 10.53
N PRO A 149 -44.36 -6.55 11.66
CA PRO A 149 -44.81 -7.93 11.63
C PRO A 149 -46.19 -8.01 10.97
N PRO A 150 -46.47 -9.05 10.17
CA PRO A 150 -47.80 -9.21 9.59
C PRO A 150 -48.82 -9.25 10.72
N ASP A 151 -49.83 -8.38 10.64
CA ASP A 151 -50.99 -8.35 11.53
C ASP A 151 -51.48 -9.79 11.74
N GLU A 152 -51.30 -10.28 12.97
CA GLU A 152 -51.89 -11.52 13.42
C GLU A 152 -53.41 -11.29 13.39
N ALA A 153 -54.03 -11.76 12.32
CA ALA A 153 -55.46 -11.62 12.07
C ALA A 153 -56.23 -12.23 13.25
N VAL A 154 -56.67 -11.37 14.17
CA VAL A 154 -57.69 -11.70 15.15
C VAL A 154 -58.99 -11.92 14.37
N SER A 155 -59.26 -13.19 14.09
CA SER A 155 -60.56 -13.67 13.62
C SER A 155 -61.63 -13.31 14.67
N PRO A 156 -62.71 -12.59 14.33
CA PRO A 156 -63.85 -12.48 15.24
C PRO A 156 -64.57 -13.83 15.28
N SER A 157 -64.59 -14.46 16.46
CA SER A 157 -65.46 -15.59 16.77
C SER A 157 -66.94 -15.20 16.66
N PRO A 158 -67.83 -16.13 16.26
CA PRO A 158 -69.25 -15.86 15.99
C PRO A 158 -70.08 -15.50 17.22
#